data_AF-A0A1G1BMT1-F1
#
_entry.id   AF-A0A1G1BMT1-F1
#
_cell.length_a   1.000
_cell.length_b   1.000
_cell.length_c   1.000
_cell.angle_alpha   90.00
_cell.angle_beta   90.00
_cell.angle_gamma   90.00
#
_symmetry.space_group_name_H-M   'P 1'
#
loop_
_entity.id
_entity.type
_entity.pdbx_description
1 polymer ?
#
loop_
_entity_poly.entity_id
_entity_poly.type
_entity_poly.pdbx_seq_one_letter_code
_entity_poly.pdbx_strand_id
1 'polypeptide(L)'
;MTETLLACALFLVAIGGAYQMFYQVLGSCNAAGRQDAAVQELSIVRNHWRSFVHASQASVWRADGTAFSAGTDSVRADGSTLCLTRAGRTESVALPPNATCAFTVERTPGLADSAVLAVTWNSRHAGGTQQHEARWVACAGQATR
;
A
#
# COMPACT_ATOMS: atom_id res chain seq x y z
N MET A 1 27.23 -54.22 -9.52
CA MET A 1 25.76 -54.00 -9.42
C MET A 1 25.40 -52.95 -8.36
N THR A 2 26.19 -52.79 -7.30
CA THR A 2 26.01 -51.78 -6.24
C THR A 2 26.34 -50.35 -6.68
N GLU A 3 27.35 -50.15 -7.54
CA GLU A 3 27.77 -48.82 -8.02
C GLU A 3 26.69 -48.11 -8.85
N THR A 4 25.94 -48.85 -9.67
CA THR A 4 24.85 -48.30 -10.50
C THR A 4 23.68 -47.80 -9.65
N LEU A 5 23.37 -48.47 -8.53
CA LEU A 5 22.33 -48.05 -7.60
C LEU A 5 22.72 -46.78 -6.83
N LEU A 6 23.99 -46.66 -6.44
CA LEU A 6 24.51 -45.45 -5.77
C LEU A 6 24.46 -44.23 -6.69
N ALA A 7 24.85 -44.41 -7.97
CA ALA A 7 24.77 -43.35 -8.97
C ALA A 7 23.32 -42.88 -9.20
N CYS A 8 22.36 -43.80 -9.31
CA CYS A 8 20.94 -43.46 -9.43
C CYS A 8 20.41 -42.72 -8.18
N ALA A 9 20.80 -43.14 -6.98
CA ALA A 9 20.37 -42.48 -5.74
C ALA A 9 20.90 -41.04 -5.63
N LEU A 10 22.17 -40.82 -5.96
CA LEU A 10 22.77 -39.47 -5.98
C LEU A 10 22.12 -38.57 -7.04
N PHE A 11 21.77 -39.13 -8.20
CA PHE A 11 21.08 -38.38 -9.26
C PHE A 11 19.68 -37.97 -8.83
N LEU A 12 18.93 -38.83 -8.15
CA LEU A 12 17.60 -38.51 -7.62
C LEU A 12 17.63 -37.45 -6.52
N VAL A 13 18.64 -37.47 -5.64
CA VAL A 13 18.84 -36.43 -4.61
C VAL A 13 19.20 -35.09 -5.27
N ALA A 14 20.06 -35.09 -6.29
CA ALA A 14 20.40 -33.88 -7.04
C ALA A 14 19.18 -33.29 -7.76
N ILE A 15 18.35 -34.13 -8.39
CA ILE A 15 17.08 -33.71 -9.01
C ILE A 15 16.11 -33.16 -7.96
N GLY A 16 15.97 -33.85 -6.82
CA GLY A 16 15.10 -33.40 -5.73
C GLY A 16 15.51 -32.03 -5.18
N GLY A 17 16.81 -31.81 -4.97
CA GLY A 17 17.34 -30.52 -4.54
C GLY A 17 17.15 -29.42 -5.60
N ALA A 18 17.38 -29.73 -6.87
CA ALA A 18 17.15 -28.79 -7.97
C ALA A 18 15.67 -28.41 -8.11
N TYR A 19 14.77 -29.37 -7.92
CA TYR A 19 13.32 -29.15 -7.95
C TYR A 19 12.89 -28.25 -6.78
N GLN A 20 13.36 -28.51 -5.56
CA GLN A 20 13.08 -27.66 -4.41
C GLN A 20 13.59 -26.23 -4.60
N MET A 21 14.81 -26.05 -5.11
CA MET A 21 15.34 -24.72 -5.43
C MET A 21 14.52 -24.01 -6.51
N PHE A 22 14.07 -24.71 -7.55
CA PHE A 22 13.24 -24.13 -8.61
C PHE A 22 11.90 -23.60 -8.08
N TYR A 23 11.22 -24.38 -7.22
CA TYR A 23 9.96 -23.93 -6.59
C TYR A 23 10.17 -22.76 -5.63
N GLN A 24 11.27 -22.75 -4.88
CA GLN A 24 11.62 -21.62 -4.02
C GLN A 24 11.90 -20.35 -4.83
N VAL A 25 12.64 -20.45 -5.94
CA VAL A 25 12.93 -19.32 -6.83
C VAL A 25 11.64 -18.80 -7.46
N LEU A 26 10.79 -19.67 -8.01
CA LEU A 26 9.49 -19.26 -8.57
C LEU A 26 8.58 -18.60 -7.53
N GLY A 27 8.53 -19.13 -6.31
CA GLY A 27 7.78 -18.54 -5.21
C GLY A 27 8.28 -17.14 -4.85
N SER A 28 9.61 -16.97 -4.83
CA SER A 28 10.27 -15.69 -4.54
C SER A 28 10.02 -14.66 -5.64
N CYS A 29 10.12 -15.05 -6.91
CA CYS A 29 9.84 -14.16 -8.05
C CYS A 29 8.38 -13.70 -8.08
N ASN A 30 7.43 -14.60 -7.81
CA ASN A 30 6.01 -14.24 -7.75
C ASN A 30 5.69 -13.34 -6.56
N ALA A 31 6.35 -13.52 -5.42
CA ALA A 31 6.20 -12.65 -4.27
C ALA A 31 6.78 -11.25 -4.55
N ALA A 32 7.97 -11.18 -5.17
CA ALA A 32 8.62 -9.94 -5.56
C ALA A 32 7.77 -9.14 -6.56
N GLY A 33 7.26 -9.77 -7.62
CA GLY A 33 6.43 -9.08 -8.62
C GLY A 33 5.12 -8.53 -8.04
N ARG A 34 4.50 -9.21 -7.07
CA ARG A 34 3.31 -8.68 -6.36
C ARG A 34 3.66 -7.53 -5.43
N GLN A 35 4.83 -7.57 -4.82
CA GLN A 35 5.32 -6.50 -3.96
C GLN A 35 5.60 -5.23 -4.78
N ASP A 36 6.20 -5.35 -5.95
CA ASP A 36 6.43 -4.23 -6.87
C ASP A 36 5.12 -3.60 -7.36
N ALA A 37 4.12 -4.43 -7.70
CA ALA A 37 2.79 -3.95 -8.08
C ALA A 37 2.10 -3.18 -6.94
N ALA A 38 2.12 -3.71 -5.72
CA ALA A 38 1.56 -3.03 -4.56
C ALA A 38 2.27 -1.71 -4.25
N VAL A 39 3.60 -1.65 -4.39
CA VAL A 39 4.38 -0.42 -4.22
C VAL A 39 4.00 0.62 -5.29
N GLN A 40 3.80 0.20 -6.54
CA GLN A 40 3.37 1.09 -7.62
C GLN A 40 1.95 1.63 -7.35
N GLU A 41 1.00 0.79 -6.97
CA GLU A 41 -0.36 1.19 -6.59
C GLU A 41 -0.35 2.19 -5.42
N LEU A 42 0.43 1.91 -4.37
CA LEU A 42 0.59 2.82 -3.23
C LEU A 42 1.19 4.18 -3.65
N SER A 43 2.10 4.19 -4.63
CA SER A 43 2.64 5.44 -5.16
C SER A 43 1.57 6.32 -5.83
N ILE A 44 0.61 5.70 -6.52
CA ILE A 44 -0.54 6.37 -7.12
C ILE A 44 -1.43 6.91 -6.02
N VAL A 45 -1.81 6.09 -5.03
CA VAL A 45 -2.64 6.51 -3.89
C VAL A 45 -2.02 7.70 -3.17
N ARG A 46 -0.72 7.65 -2.88
CA ARG A 46 0.03 8.77 -2.27
C ARG A 46 -0.06 10.05 -3.10
N ASN A 47 0.09 9.94 -4.42
CA ASN A 47 0.06 11.10 -5.31
C ASN A 47 -1.35 11.71 -5.37
N HIS A 48 -2.40 10.90 -5.47
CA HIS A 48 -3.78 11.38 -5.41
C HIS A 48 -4.10 12.02 -4.07
N TRP A 49 -3.70 11.40 -2.95
CA TRP A 49 -3.86 11.95 -1.61
C TRP A 49 -3.21 13.33 -1.48
N ARG A 50 -1.94 13.46 -1.87
CA ARG A 50 -1.21 14.73 -1.80
C ARG A 50 -1.84 15.81 -2.70
N SER A 51 -2.20 15.45 -3.92
CA SER A 51 -2.90 16.35 -4.86
C SER A 51 -4.27 16.77 -4.31
N PHE A 52 -4.97 15.84 -3.65
CA PHE A 52 -6.26 16.09 -3.05
C PHE A 52 -6.16 17.15 -1.94
N VAL A 53 -5.26 16.92 -0.98
CA VAL A 53 -5.09 17.81 0.17
C VAL A 53 -4.62 19.20 -0.27
N HIS A 54 -3.65 19.30 -1.18
CA HIS A 54 -3.15 20.60 -1.64
C HIS A 54 -4.19 21.42 -2.43
N ALA A 55 -5.01 20.77 -3.25
CA ALA A 55 -6.06 21.49 -3.96
C ALA A 55 -7.35 21.67 -3.14
N SER A 56 -7.46 21.05 -1.96
CA SER A 56 -8.54 21.37 -1.03
C SER A 56 -8.30 22.77 -0.44
N GLN A 57 -9.20 23.71 -0.73
CA GLN A 57 -9.07 25.11 -0.29
C GLN A 57 -9.70 25.37 1.09
N ALA A 58 -10.03 24.32 1.85
CA ALA A 58 -10.78 24.48 3.09
C ALA A 58 -9.89 25.02 4.22
N SER A 59 -10.45 25.96 4.99
CA SER A 59 -9.84 26.49 6.21
C SER A 59 -9.91 25.52 7.40
N VAL A 60 -10.75 24.49 7.32
CA VAL A 60 -10.95 23.51 8.39
C VAL A 60 -10.97 22.11 7.80
N TRP A 61 -10.10 21.26 8.33
CA TRP A 61 -10.03 19.84 8.02
C TRP A 61 -10.58 18.99 9.14
N ARG A 62 -11.24 17.89 8.77
CA ARG A 62 -11.79 16.89 9.70
C ARG A 62 -11.47 15.49 9.19
N ALA A 63 -11.29 14.57 10.13
CA ALA A 63 -11.17 13.15 9.83
C ALA A 63 -11.89 12.33 10.90
N ASP A 64 -12.51 11.22 10.51
CA ASP A 64 -13.26 10.31 11.39
C ASP A 64 -12.69 8.88 11.42
N GLY A 65 -11.43 8.74 10.99
CA GLY A 65 -10.77 7.45 10.83
C GLY A 65 -10.98 6.86 9.43
N THR A 66 -12.19 6.80 8.91
CA THR A 66 -12.47 6.18 7.58
C THR A 66 -12.66 7.18 6.46
N ALA A 67 -12.84 8.45 6.81
CA ALA A 67 -12.98 9.55 5.88
C ALA A 67 -12.21 10.79 6.34
N PHE A 68 -11.82 11.58 5.36
CA PHE A 68 -11.29 12.92 5.49
C PHE A 68 -12.25 13.89 4.80
N SER A 69 -12.48 15.07 5.39
CA SER A 69 -13.28 16.12 4.78
C SER A 69 -12.65 17.51 4.95
N ALA A 70 -12.79 18.30 3.90
CA ALA A 70 -12.28 19.65 3.75
C ALA A 70 -13.35 20.47 3.01
N GLY A 71 -14.32 21.01 3.75
CA GLY A 71 -15.46 21.72 3.17
C GLY A 71 -16.36 20.80 2.35
N THR A 72 -16.53 21.08 1.06
CA THR A 72 -17.28 20.24 0.11
C THR A 72 -16.48 19.06 -0.42
N ASP A 73 -15.17 19.06 -0.19
CA ASP A 73 -14.28 18.01 -0.65
C ASP A 73 -14.17 16.93 0.42
N SER A 74 -14.19 15.66 0.02
CA SER A 74 -14.01 14.53 0.93
C SER A 74 -13.24 13.39 0.30
N VAL A 75 -12.57 12.60 1.13
CA VAL A 75 -11.98 11.32 0.76
C VAL A 75 -12.53 10.26 1.70
N ARG A 76 -12.91 9.11 1.16
CA ARG A 76 -13.38 7.97 1.95
C ARG A 76 -12.74 6.70 1.42
N ALA A 77 -12.33 5.82 2.33
CA ALA A 77 -11.97 4.46 1.99
C ALA A 77 -13.24 3.59 1.97
N ASP A 78 -13.45 2.87 0.87
CA ASP A 78 -14.56 1.94 0.67
C ASP A 78 -14.03 0.58 0.21
N GLY A 79 -13.76 -0.31 1.16
CA GLY A 79 -13.18 -1.61 0.90
C GLY A 79 -11.83 -1.49 0.18
N SER A 80 -11.80 -1.88 -1.10
CA SER A 80 -10.59 -1.89 -1.94
C SER A 80 -10.40 -0.62 -2.76
N THR A 81 -11.15 0.45 -2.50
CA THR A 81 -11.02 1.72 -3.23
C THR A 81 -10.93 2.92 -2.30
N LEU A 82 -10.23 3.94 -2.78
CA LEU A 82 -10.19 5.27 -2.19
C LEU A 82 -11.04 6.19 -3.08
N CYS A 83 -12.16 6.67 -2.56
CA CYS A 83 -13.06 7.56 -3.26
C CYS A 83 -12.74 9.02 -2.88
N LEU A 84 -12.32 9.82 -3.85
CA LEU A 84 -12.01 11.23 -3.69
C LEU A 84 -13.11 12.06 -4.35
N THR A 85 -13.91 12.75 -3.56
CA THR A 85 -14.96 13.64 -4.03
C THR A 85 -14.49 15.10 -3.93
N ARG A 86 -14.50 15.80 -5.05
CA ARG A 86 -14.19 17.23 -5.13
C ARG A 86 -15.24 17.96 -5.96
N ALA A 87 -15.79 19.04 -5.41
CA ALA A 87 -16.81 19.85 -6.09
C ALA A 87 -17.93 19.00 -6.76
N GLY A 88 -18.37 17.93 -6.08
CA GLY A 88 -19.41 17.02 -6.58
C GLY A 88 -18.97 15.97 -7.60
N ARG A 89 -17.69 15.94 -8.01
CA ARG A 89 -17.12 14.89 -8.86
C ARG A 89 -16.35 13.89 -8.02
N THR A 90 -16.59 12.60 -8.24
CA THR A 90 -15.91 11.53 -7.52
C THR A 90 -14.94 10.79 -8.44
N GLU A 91 -13.69 10.69 -8.01
CA GLU A 91 -12.67 9.82 -8.58
C GLU A 91 -12.45 8.63 -7.65
N SER A 92 -12.16 7.46 -8.20
CA SER A 92 -11.86 6.25 -7.42
C SER A 92 -10.47 5.75 -7.75
N VAL A 93 -9.66 5.48 -6.74
CA VAL A 93 -8.31 4.92 -6.86
C VAL A 93 -8.31 3.54 -6.23
N ALA A 94 -7.80 2.53 -6.93
CA ALA A 94 -7.67 1.19 -6.39
C ALA A 94 -6.64 1.17 -5.26
N LEU A 95 -6.98 0.48 -4.17
CA LEU A 95 -6.05 0.18 -3.09
C LEU A 95 -5.47 -1.23 -3.31
N PRO A 96 -4.26 -1.49 -2.79
CA PRO A 96 -3.72 -2.84 -2.81
C PRO A 96 -4.65 -3.85 -2.13
N PRO A 97 -4.58 -5.13 -2.49
CA PRO A 97 -5.40 -6.16 -1.87
C PRO A 97 -5.20 -6.19 -0.34
N ASN A 98 -6.32 -6.23 0.40
CA ASN A 98 -6.35 -6.20 1.86
C ASN A 98 -5.72 -4.95 2.48
N ALA A 99 -5.63 -3.85 1.74
CA ALA A 99 -5.25 -2.58 2.30
C ALA A 99 -6.41 -1.95 3.08
N THR A 100 -6.10 -1.35 4.21
CA THR A 100 -7.01 -0.53 5.01
C THR A 100 -6.43 0.86 5.15
N CYS A 101 -7.27 1.88 5.07
CA CYS A 101 -6.87 3.27 5.22
C CYS A 101 -7.42 3.87 6.51
N ALA A 102 -6.60 4.68 7.16
CA ALA A 102 -7.00 5.51 8.28
C ALA A 102 -6.63 6.97 8.04
N PHE A 103 -7.56 7.88 8.27
CA PHE A 103 -7.36 9.32 8.12
C PHE A 103 -7.29 10.00 9.48
N THR A 104 -6.30 10.88 9.64
CA THR A 104 -6.21 11.75 10.82
C THR A 104 -5.83 13.17 10.41
N VAL A 105 -6.16 14.14 11.27
CA VAL A 105 -5.70 15.52 11.15
C VAL A 105 -4.87 15.83 12.37
N GLU A 106 -3.59 16.12 12.16
CA GLU A 106 -2.67 16.52 13.20
C GLU A 106 -2.61 18.03 13.30
N ARG A 107 -2.88 18.54 14.51
CA ARG A 107 -2.82 19.97 14.83
C ARG A 107 -1.70 20.19 15.81
N THR A 108 -0.56 20.66 15.31
CA THR A 108 0.60 20.98 16.15
C THR A 108 0.63 22.49 16.39
N PRO A 109 0.65 22.97 17.64
CA PRO A 109 0.71 24.40 17.93
C PRO A 109 1.88 25.08 17.21
N GLY A 110 1.62 26.19 16.52
CA GLY A 110 2.64 26.94 15.78
C GLY A 110 2.99 26.39 14.40
N LEU A 111 2.38 25.28 13.97
CA LEU A 111 2.52 24.72 12.62
C LEU A 111 1.17 24.70 11.88
N ALA A 112 1.22 24.55 10.57
CA ALA A 112 0.02 24.34 9.77
C ALA A 112 -0.59 22.95 10.07
N ASP A 113 -1.92 22.88 10.07
CA ASP A 113 -2.64 21.61 10.16
C ASP A 113 -2.15 20.64 9.07
N SER A 114 -2.00 19.38 9.47
CA SER A 114 -1.45 18.31 8.62
C SER A 114 -2.47 17.20 8.48
N ALA A 115 -2.82 16.85 7.25
CA ALA A 115 -3.68 15.72 6.95
C ALA A 115 -2.82 14.47 6.76
N VAL A 116 -3.20 13.39 7.40
CA VAL A 116 -2.46 12.14 7.41
C VAL A 116 -3.33 11.03 6.86
N LEU A 117 -2.78 10.29 5.90
CA LEU A 117 -3.31 9.03 5.41
C LEU A 117 -2.35 7.92 5.83
N ALA A 118 -2.81 7.05 6.73
CA ALA A 118 -2.15 5.80 7.05
C ALA A 118 -2.77 4.68 6.21
N VAL A 119 -1.94 3.88 5.55
CA VAL A 119 -2.34 2.71 4.78
C VAL A 119 -1.63 1.50 5.33
N THR A 120 -2.38 0.49 5.70
CA THR A 120 -1.87 -0.79 6.20
C THR A 120 -2.27 -1.88 5.22
N TRP A 121 -1.35 -2.76 4.84
CA TRP A 121 -1.66 -3.89 3.95
C TRP A 121 -0.85 -5.12 4.31
N ASN A 122 -1.32 -6.29 3.86
CA ASN A 122 -0.67 -7.57 4.13
C ASN A 122 -0.06 -8.14 2.85
N SER A 123 1.21 -8.53 2.90
CA SER A 123 1.86 -9.32 1.84
C SER A 123 2.01 -10.77 2.28
N ARG A 124 1.90 -11.72 1.34
CA ARG A 124 2.28 -13.11 1.58
C ARG A 124 3.69 -13.36 1.07
N HIS A 125 4.55 -13.86 1.95
CA HIS A 125 5.90 -14.29 1.66
C HIS A 125 6.02 -15.79 1.96
N ALA A 126 7.07 -16.44 1.44
CA ALA A 126 7.29 -17.89 1.59
C ALA A 126 7.37 -18.38 3.05
N GLY A 127 7.45 -17.48 4.03
CA GLY A 127 7.46 -17.77 5.48
C GLY A 127 6.24 -17.25 6.26
N GLY A 128 5.22 -16.65 5.63
CA GLY A 128 4.04 -16.16 6.34
C GLY A 128 3.40 -14.90 5.74
N THR A 129 2.50 -14.29 6.52
CA THR A 129 1.90 -12.99 6.18
C THR A 129 2.68 -11.89 6.90
N GLN A 130 3.16 -10.89 6.17
CA GLN A 130 3.80 -9.71 6.73
C GLN A 130 2.86 -8.52 6.58
N GLN A 131 2.62 -7.82 7.70
CA GLN A 131 1.89 -6.57 7.71
C GLN A 131 2.86 -5.41 7.41
N HIS A 132 2.45 -4.52 6.53
CA HIS A 132 3.15 -3.31 6.15
C HIS A 132 2.30 -2.10 6.48
N GLU A 133 2.97 -0.99 6.77
CA GLU A 133 2.32 0.28 7.03
C GLU A 133 3.07 1.40 6.29
N ALA A 134 2.31 2.28 5.66
CA ALA A 134 2.80 3.52 5.09
C ALA A 134 1.99 4.68 5.64
N ARG A 135 2.68 5.75 6.01
CA ARG A 135 2.06 6.95 6.54
C ARG A 135 2.46 8.14 5.69
N TRP A 136 1.47 8.81 5.10
CA TRP A 136 1.70 9.96 4.24
C TRP A 136 1.05 11.21 4.81
N VAL A 137 1.87 12.23 5.00
CA VAL A 137 1.48 13.52 5.55
C VAL A 137 1.41 14.52 4.41
N ALA A 138 0.33 15.29 4.36
CA ALA A 138 0.16 16.42 3.45
C ALA A 138 -0.31 17.64 4.24
N CYS A 139 0.37 18.77 4.05
CA CYS A 139 0.06 20.01 4.74
C CYS A 139 -0.75 20.93 3.84
N ALA A 140 -1.51 21.84 4.43
CA ALA A 140 -2.19 22.88 3.67
C ALA A 140 -1.10 23.69 2.97
N GLY A 141 -1.30 24.01 1.68
CA GLY A 141 -0.46 25.04 1.07
C GLY A 141 -0.63 26.30 1.90
N GLN A 142 0.46 26.83 2.46
CA GLN A 142 0.40 28.13 3.14
C GLN A 142 -0.25 29.09 2.16
N ALA A 143 -1.45 29.58 2.48
CA ALA A 143 -1.96 30.78 1.86
C ALA A 143 -0.97 31.86 2.25
N THR A 144 -0.02 32.18 1.36
CA THR A 144 0.72 33.43 1.39
C THR A 144 -0.33 34.53 1.32
N ARG A 145 -0.77 34.99 2.49
CA ARG A 145 -1.56 36.20 2.64
C ARG A 145 -0.66 37.41 2.40
#